data_AF-A0A7J3BEC6-F1
#
_entry.id   AF-A0A7J3BEC6-F1
#
_cell.length_a   1.000
_cell.length_b   1.000
_cell.length_c   1.000
_cell.angle_alpha   90.00
_cell.angle_beta   90.00
_cell.angle_gamma   90.00
#
_symmetry.space_group_name_H-M   'P 1'
#
loop_
_entity.id
_entity.type
_entity.pdbx_description
1 polymer ?
#
loop_
_entity_poly.entity_id
_entity_poly.type
_entity_poly.pdbx_seq_one_letter_code
_entity_poly.pdbx_strand_id
1 'polypeptide(L)'
;MISGRISHRVHQETIEAARRMQESVPRIPYEQYRAILTSPLESAAFIPHLVMVYGNSAQIMRLIHAALWKTGERLQFSTAGEYSSCSDGIAQTMMSGRPQVTIPCYGERIFGVTQDDEIIFVIPQQYLPSILEGLEKTHSAGVKYPIPFYGTRAEPAFPEHYKVP
;
A
#
# COMPACT_ATOMS: atom_id res chain seq x y z
N MET A 1 26.37 -8.88 -11.88
CA MET A 1 26.35 -7.43 -11.57
C MET A 1 25.16 -6.81 -12.28
N ILE A 2 24.40 -5.95 -11.60
CA ILE A 2 23.23 -5.28 -12.18
C ILE A 2 23.69 -4.29 -13.25
N SER A 3 23.07 -4.33 -14.44
CA SER A 3 23.57 -3.58 -15.61
C SER A 3 23.13 -2.11 -15.66
N GLY A 4 22.05 -1.73 -14.97
CA GLY A 4 21.47 -0.39 -15.04
C GLY A 4 20.71 -0.09 -16.36
N ARG A 5 20.79 -0.98 -17.37
CA ARG A 5 20.31 -0.68 -18.73
C ARG A 5 18.80 -0.43 -18.83
N ILE A 6 18.01 -1.11 -18.01
CA ILE A 6 16.54 -1.02 -18.04
C ILE A 6 16.04 0.39 -17.67
N SER A 7 16.75 1.10 -16.79
CA SER A 7 16.29 2.40 -16.27
C SER A 7 17.06 3.60 -16.83
N HIS A 8 18.21 3.34 -17.46
CA HIS A 8 19.05 4.37 -18.08
C HIS A 8 18.32 5.03 -19.26
N ARG A 9 18.26 6.37 -19.24
CA ARG A 9 17.50 7.22 -20.17
C ARG A 9 15.99 6.98 -20.19
N VAL A 10 15.46 6.27 -19.19
CA VAL A 10 14.02 6.12 -18.96
C VAL A 10 13.64 6.85 -17.68
N HIS A 11 14.28 6.48 -16.56
CA HIS A 11 14.03 7.07 -15.24
C HIS A 11 15.27 7.75 -14.67
N GLN A 12 16.48 7.38 -15.09
CA GLN A 12 17.73 7.98 -14.64
C GLN A 12 18.58 8.42 -15.83
N GLU A 13 19.19 9.59 -15.69
CA GLU A 13 20.01 10.21 -16.73
C GLU A 13 21.26 9.38 -17.10
N THR A 14 21.98 8.88 -16.09
CA THR A 14 23.24 8.16 -16.27
C THR A 14 23.12 6.67 -15.95
N ILE A 15 24.00 5.85 -16.55
CA ILE A 15 24.02 4.40 -16.32
C ILE A 15 24.39 4.09 -14.86
N GLU A 16 25.23 4.90 -14.23
CA GLU A 16 25.60 4.76 -12.82
C GLU A 16 24.41 5.07 -11.90
N ALA A 17 23.62 6.10 -12.20
CA ALA A 17 22.41 6.41 -11.44
C ALA A 17 21.37 5.31 -11.60
N ALA A 18 21.19 4.80 -12.83
CA ALA A 18 20.30 3.67 -13.10
C ALA A 18 20.76 2.40 -12.35
N ARG A 19 22.08 2.13 -12.32
CA ARG A 19 22.64 0.99 -11.57
C ARG A 19 22.40 1.15 -10.08
N ARG A 20 22.63 2.33 -9.49
CA ARG A 20 22.36 2.57 -8.06
C ARG A 20 20.89 2.36 -7.71
N MET A 21 19.98 2.89 -8.52
CA MET A 21 18.55 2.73 -8.32
C MET A 21 18.13 1.26 -8.42
N GLN A 22 18.63 0.54 -9.42
CA GLN A 22 18.37 -0.88 -9.50
C GLN A 22 18.98 -1.59 -8.29
N GLU A 23 20.21 -1.32 -7.87
CA GLU A 23 20.81 -1.96 -6.70
C GLU A 23 20.08 -1.67 -5.38
N SER A 24 19.42 -0.51 -5.25
CA SER A 24 18.71 -0.14 -4.02
C SER A 24 17.36 -0.82 -3.85
N VAL A 25 16.74 -1.35 -4.92
CA VAL A 25 15.40 -1.94 -4.80
C VAL A 25 15.45 -3.38 -4.25
N PRO A 26 14.52 -3.75 -3.35
CA PRO A 26 14.42 -5.09 -2.78
C PRO A 26 14.24 -6.16 -3.86
N ARG A 27 14.82 -7.33 -3.63
CA ARG A 27 14.73 -8.47 -4.56
C ARG A 27 14.67 -9.77 -3.79
N ILE A 28 13.75 -10.62 -4.21
CA ILE A 28 13.76 -12.02 -3.80
C ILE A 28 14.93 -12.72 -4.50
N PRO A 29 15.81 -13.43 -3.76
CA PRO A 29 16.86 -14.24 -4.32
C PRO A 29 16.39 -15.14 -5.47
N TYR A 30 17.21 -15.21 -6.51
CA TYR A 30 16.95 -16.08 -7.66
C TYR A 30 16.83 -17.54 -7.20
N GLU A 31 15.94 -18.30 -7.83
CA GLU A 31 15.62 -19.71 -7.51
C GLU A 31 15.02 -19.99 -6.12
N GLN A 32 14.81 -18.99 -5.27
CA GLN A 32 14.16 -19.21 -3.97
C GLN A 32 12.71 -19.72 -4.12
N TYR A 33 11.99 -19.25 -5.14
CA TYR A 33 10.65 -19.72 -5.47
C TYR A 33 10.59 -20.12 -6.95
N ARG A 34 9.76 -21.13 -7.25
CA ARG A 34 9.57 -21.66 -8.61
C ARG A 34 8.43 -20.97 -9.38
N ALA A 35 7.45 -20.43 -8.67
CA ALA A 35 6.27 -19.79 -9.24
C ALA A 35 5.67 -18.78 -8.25
N ILE A 36 4.82 -17.90 -8.78
CA ILE A 36 3.96 -17.00 -8.02
C ILE A 36 2.52 -17.41 -8.29
N LEU A 37 1.73 -17.56 -7.23
CA LEU A 37 0.29 -17.81 -7.30
C LEU A 37 -0.44 -16.52 -6.90
N THR A 38 -1.43 -16.12 -7.71
CA THR A 38 -2.28 -14.95 -7.42
C THR A 38 -3.74 -15.36 -7.54
N SER A 39 -4.58 -14.78 -6.70
CA SER A 39 -6.03 -14.99 -6.69
C SER A 39 -6.70 -13.83 -5.98
N PRO A 40 -7.93 -13.43 -6.36
CA PRO A 40 -8.80 -12.69 -5.45
C PRO A 40 -8.87 -13.42 -4.11
N LEU A 41 -8.84 -12.66 -3.00
CA LEU A 41 -8.76 -13.25 -1.66
C LEU A 41 -9.97 -14.15 -1.34
N GLU A 42 -11.15 -13.78 -1.82
CA GLU A 42 -12.42 -14.50 -1.61
C GLU A 42 -12.47 -15.88 -2.29
N SER A 43 -11.67 -16.09 -3.34
CA SER A 43 -11.65 -17.32 -4.14
C SER A 43 -10.31 -18.06 -4.07
N ALA A 44 -9.42 -17.63 -3.18
CA ALA A 44 -8.10 -18.23 -3.01
C ALA A 44 -8.22 -19.68 -2.50
N ALA A 45 -7.77 -20.63 -3.32
CA ALA A 45 -7.71 -22.06 -2.99
C ALA A 45 -6.39 -22.45 -2.27
N PHE A 46 -5.64 -21.46 -1.77
CA PHE A 46 -4.36 -21.64 -1.08
C PHE A 46 -4.23 -20.59 0.04
N ILE A 47 -3.34 -20.83 0.99
CA ILE A 47 -3.01 -19.83 2.02
C ILE A 47 -1.96 -18.88 1.44
N PRO A 48 -2.28 -17.59 1.22
CA PRO A 48 -1.34 -16.66 0.62
C PRO A 48 -0.28 -16.23 1.63
N HIS A 49 0.98 -16.14 1.18
CA HIS A 49 2.05 -15.54 1.98
C HIS A 49 1.81 -14.05 2.25
N LEU A 50 1.19 -13.36 1.29
CA LEU A 50 0.90 -11.94 1.32
C LEU A 50 -0.51 -11.66 0.80
N VAL A 51 -1.16 -10.64 1.35
CA VAL A 51 -2.39 -10.05 0.80
C VAL A 51 -2.10 -8.62 0.37
N MET A 52 -2.55 -8.24 -0.82
CA MET A 52 -2.40 -6.88 -1.34
C MET A 52 -3.77 -6.21 -1.40
N VAL A 53 -3.87 -5.02 -0.84
CA VAL A 53 -5.08 -4.19 -0.90
C VAL A 53 -4.77 -2.93 -1.68
N TYR A 54 -5.53 -2.71 -2.75
CA TYR A 54 -5.53 -1.48 -3.52
C TYR A 54 -6.66 -0.59 -3.01
N GLY A 55 -6.38 0.67 -2.74
CA GLY A 55 -7.38 1.61 -2.26
C GLY A 55 -6.85 3.03 -2.16
N ASN A 56 -7.76 3.98 -1.96
CA ASN A 56 -7.36 5.39 -1.83
C ASN A 56 -6.62 5.67 -0.52
N SER A 57 -6.03 6.85 -0.43
CA SER A 57 -5.25 7.30 0.73
C SER A 57 -5.99 7.16 2.07
N ALA A 58 -7.30 7.40 2.12
CA ALA A 58 -8.10 7.25 3.33
C ALA A 58 -8.28 5.78 3.74
N GLN A 59 -8.49 4.87 2.78
CA GLN A 59 -8.57 3.43 3.05
C GLN A 59 -7.22 2.88 3.52
N ILE A 60 -6.12 3.27 2.86
CA ILE A 60 -4.78 2.83 3.26
C ILE A 60 -4.39 3.38 4.64
N MET A 61 -4.78 4.62 4.98
CA MET A 61 -4.62 5.16 6.33
C MET A 61 -5.34 4.28 7.38
N ARG A 62 -6.54 3.76 7.09
CA ARG A 62 -7.25 2.85 8.00
C ARG A 62 -6.46 1.56 8.23
N LEU A 63 -5.88 0.98 7.18
CA LEU A 63 -5.04 -0.22 7.28
C LEU A 63 -3.75 0.04 8.05
N ILE A 64 -3.11 1.21 7.86
CA ILE A 64 -1.94 1.62 8.65
C ILE A 64 -2.32 1.69 10.12
N HIS A 65 -3.37 2.42 10.50
CA HIS A 65 -3.79 2.50 11.91
C HIS A 65 -4.10 1.12 12.51
N ALA A 66 -4.70 0.23 11.72
CA ALA A 66 -4.97 -1.13 12.15
C ALA A 66 -3.69 -1.95 12.36
N ALA A 67 -2.73 -1.88 11.45
CA ALA A 67 -1.44 -2.57 11.58
C ALA A 67 -0.64 -2.10 12.80
N LEU A 68 -0.80 -0.82 13.18
CA LEU A 68 -0.11 -0.22 14.31
C LEU A 68 -0.88 -0.35 15.64
N TRP A 69 -2.11 -0.86 15.63
CA TRP A 69 -2.99 -0.88 16.80
C TRP A 69 -2.35 -1.54 18.03
N LYS A 70 -1.67 -2.68 17.83
CA LYS A 70 -1.04 -3.43 18.92
C LYS A 70 0.39 -2.97 19.24
N THR A 71 1.12 -2.50 18.23
CA THR A 71 2.56 -2.24 18.36
C THR A 71 2.85 -0.78 18.69
N GLY A 72 2.01 0.16 18.24
CA GLY A 72 2.25 1.60 18.32
C GLY A 72 3.45 2.11 17.51
N GLU A 73 4.18 1.21 16.83
CA GLU A 73 5.40 1.54 16.10
C GLU A 73 5.09 2.28 14.80
N ARG A 74 5.91 3.24 14.41
CA ARG A 74 5.75 3.89 13.10
C ARG A 74 6.08 2.90 11.96
N LEU A 75 5.25 2.86 10.93
CA LEU A 75 5.54 2.10 9.73
C LEU A 75 6.70 2.75 8.95
N GLN A 76 7.68 1.95 8.56
CA GLN A 76 8.81 2.38 7.73
C GLN A 76 8.70 1.70 6.36
N PHE A 77 8.70 2.52 5.31
CA PHE A 77 8.74 2.09 3.93
C PHE A 77 9.58 3.08 3.12
N SER A 78 10.11 2.61 2.01
CA SER A 78 10.88 3.39 1.05
C SER A 78 10.41 3.01 -0.34
N THR A 79 10.47 3.94 -1.29
CA THR A 79 10.06 3.65 -2.66
C THR A 79 10.99 4.27 -3.67
N ALA A 80 11.15 3.60 -4.81
CA ALA A 80 11.78 4.15 -6.00
C ALA A 80 10.77 4.82 -6.95
N GLY A 81 9.45 4.74 -6.68
CA GLY A 81 8.39 5.14 -7.60
C GLY A 81 8.29 4.27 -8.86
N GLU A 82 9.12 3.23 -8.95
CA GLU A 82 9.21 2.25 -10.01
C GLU A 82 9.50 0.88 -9.40
N TYR A 83 9.12 -0.21 -10.07
CA TYR A 83 9.13 -1.55 -9.50
C TYR A 83 8.23 -1.68 -8.25
N SER A 84 7.17 -0.88 -8.19
CA SER A 84 6.29 -0.68 -7.04
C SER A 84 5.79 -1.98 -6.37
N SER A 85 4.70 -2.57 -6.85
CA SER A 85 4.12 -3.79 -6.28
C SER A 85 5.09 -4.96 -6.24
N CYS A 86 5.95 -5.10 -7.24
CA CYS A 86 6.88 -6.23 -7.35
C CYS A 86 8.02 -6.17 -6.31
N SER A 87 8.71 -5.04 -6.20
CA SER A 87 9.88 -4.87 -5.34
C SER A 87 9.52 -4.23 -4.00
N ASP A 88 8.95 -3.03 -4.01
CA ASP A 88 8.62 -2.28 -2.79
C ASP A 88 7.44 -2.91 -2.02
N GLY A 89 6.54 -3.58 -2.73
CA GLY A 89 5.44 -4.36 -2.16
C GLY A 89 5.86 -5.78 -1.79
N ILE A 90 5.86 -6.68 -2.78
CA ILE A 90 6.04 -8.13 -2.60
C ILE A 90 7.42 -8.46 -2.04
N ALA A 91 8.50 -8.10 -2.73
CA ALA A 91 9.85 -8.50 -2.29
C ALA A 91 10.19 -7.95 -0.91
N GLN A 92 9.95 -6.66 -0.68
CA GLN A 92 10.22 -6.01 0.61
C GLN A 92 9.40 -6.61 1.75
N THR A 93 8.12 -6.92 1.53
CA THR A 93 7.27 -7.55 2.56
C THR A 93 7.74 -8.97 2.86
N MET A 94 8.08 -9.76 1.84
CA MET A 94 8.62 -11.12 2.03
C MET A 94 9.95 -11.10 2.81
N MET A 95 10.83 -10.13 2.54
CA MET A 95 12.14 -10.05 3.18
C MET A 95 12.08 -9.51 4.60
N SER A 96 11.26 -8.47 4.85
CA SER A 96 11.18 -7.82 6.16
C SER A 96 10.18 -8.48 7.11
N GLY A 97 9.21 -9.22 6.57
CA GLY A 97 8.08 -9.75 7.34
C GLY A 97 7.16 -8.66 7.91
N ARG A 98 7.29 -7.40 7.45
CA ARG A 98 6.50 -6.26 7.92
C ARG A 98 5.63 -5.70 6.79
N PRO A 99 4.43 -5.17 7.10
CA PRO A 99 3.58 -4.53 6.09
C PRO A 99 4.31 -3.42 5.32
N GLN A 100 3.93 -3.20 4.07
CA GLN A 100 4.48 -2.15 3.21
C GLN A 100 3.37 -1.31 2.58
N VAL A 101 3.67 -0.04 2.38
CA VAL A 101 2.87 0.89 1.57
C VAL A 101 3.67 1.19 0.32
N THR A 102 3.06 1.06 -0.85
CA THR A 102 3.71 1.42 -2.10
C THR A 102 2.79 2.21 -3.02
N ILE A 103 3.38 3.12 -3.79
CA ILE A 103 2.69 3.94 -4.78
C ILE A 103 2.79 3.18 -6.10
N PRO A 104 1.69 2.87 -6.80
CA PRO A 104 1.78 2.11 -8.05
C PRO A 104 2.71 2.81 -9.05
N CYS A 105 3.45 2.06 -9.86
CA CYS A 105 4.38 2.66 -10.83
C CYS A 105 3.71 2.88 -12.20
N TYR A 106 4.50 3.37 -13.16
CA TYR A 106 4.02 3.60 -14.53
C TYR A 106 3.55 2.30 -15.21
N GLY A 107 4.33 1.22 -15.10
CA GLY A 107 3.96 -0.08 -15.66
C GLY A 107 2.69 -0.64 -15.04
N GLU A 108 2.50 -0.46 -13.74
CA GLU A 108 1.31 -0.93 -13.03
C GLU A 108 0.04 -0.19 -13.46
N ARG A 109 0.11 1.12 -13.72
CA ARG A 109 -1.02 1.88 -14.30
C ARG A 109 -1.40 1.42 -15.70
N ILE A 110 -0.41 1.13 -16.54
CA ILE A 110 -0.66 0.74 -17.93
C ILE A 110 -1.15 -0.70 -18.05
N PHE A 111 -0.48 -1.64 -17.37
CA PHE A 111 -0.74 -3.07 -17.53
C PHE A 111 -1.68 -3.62 -16.46
N GLY A 112 -1.61 -3.10 -15.24
CA GLY A 112 -2.49 -3.48 -14.13
C GLY A 112 -3.76 -2.65 -14.05
N VAL A 113 -3.87 -1.56 -14.84
CA VAL A 113 -5.03 -0.65 -14.88
C VAL A 113 -5.34 -0.05 -13.49
N THR A 114 -4.31 0.07 -12.65
CA THR A 114 -4.41 0.73 -11.35
C THR A 114 -4.69 2.22 -11.54
N GLN A 115 -5.59 2.76 -10.74
CA GLN A 115 -6.06 4.14 -10.83
C GLN A 115 -5.09 5.11 -10.15
N ASP A 116 -5.20 6.40 -10.50
CA ASP A 116 -4.29 7.43 -10.00
C ASP A 116 -4.46 7.72 -8.50
N ASP A 117 -5.63 7.47 -7.95
CA ASP A 117 -5.93 7.64 -6.52
C ASP A 117 -5.58 6.40 -5.69
N GLU A 118 -5.24 5.27 -6.33
CA GLU A 118 -4.92 4.02 -5.65
C GLU A 118 -3.49 4.02 -5.08
N ILE A 119 -3.40 3.54 -3.85
CA ILE A 119 -2.18 3.19 -3.11
C ILE A 119 -2.31 1.72 -2.72
N ILE A 120 -1.18 1.03 -2.62
CA ILE A 120 -1.12 -0.40 -2.33
C ILE A 120 -0.65 -0.59 -0.90
N PHE A 121 -1.39 -1.39 -0.14
CA PHE A 121 -0.96 -1.89 1.16
C PHE A 121 -0.73 -3.41 1.09
N VAL A 122 0.48 -3.84 1.40
CA VAL A 122 0.88 -5.25 1.34
C VAL A 122 0.99 -5.80 2.76
N ILE A 123 0.26 -6.88 3.04
CA ILE A 123 0.09 -7.49 4.35
C ILE A 123 0.74 -8.87 4.33
N PRO A 124 1.79 -9.12 5.13
CA PRO A 124 2.28 -10.48 5.33
C PRO A 124 1.26 -11.29 6.15
N GLN A 125 1.11 -12.57 5.83
CA GLN A 125 0.08 -13.46 6.42
C GLN A 125 -0.04 -13.34 7.95
N GLN A 126 1.09 -13.29 8.65
CA GLN A 126 1.16 -13.18 10.11
C GLN A 126 0.53 -11.90 10.71
N TYR A 127 0.39 -10.82 9.92
CA TYR A 127 -0.24 -9.57 10.35
C TYR A 127 -1.75 -9.54 10.10
N LEU A 128 -2.33 -10.50 9.37
CA LEU A 128 -3.77 -10.49 9.07
C LEU A 128 -4.64 -10.45 10.34
N PRO A 129 -4.43 -11.32 11.36
CA PRO A 129 -5.27 -11.28 12.56
C PRO A 129 -5.17 -9.96 13.33
N SER A 130 -3.97 -9.39 13.45
CA SER A 130 -3.78 -8.13 14.18
C SER A 130 -4.37 -6.92 13.44
N ILE A 131 -4.30 -6.92 12.11
CA ILE A 131 -4.93 -5.88 11.28
C ILE A 131 -6.46 -5.97 11.35
N LEU A 132 -7.04 -7.16 11.28
CA LEU A 132 -8.50 -7.32 11.41
C LEU A 132 -8.99 -6.78 12.77
N GLU A 133 -8.34 -7.18 13.86
CA GLU A 133 -8.64 -6.65 15.18
C GLU A 133 -8.42 -5.13 15.25
N GLY A 134 -7.32 -4.63 14.69
CA GLY A 134 -7.01 -3.20 14.67
C GLY A 134 -8.05 -2.38 13.91
N LEU A 135 -8.58 -2.90 12.80
CA LEU A 135 -9.66 -2.29 12.05
C LEU A 135 -10.93 -2.20 12.91
N GLU A 136 -11.34 -3.31 13.54
CA GLU A 136 -12.52 -3.36 14.41
C GLU A 136 -12.41 -2.39 15.60
N LYS A 137 -11.27 -2.42 16.30
CA LYS A 137 -11.04 -1.61 17.51
C LYS A 137 -10.96 -0.13 17.18
N THR A 138 -10.19 0.25 16.17
CA THR A 138 -10.07 1.66 15.78
C THR A 138 -11.38 2.20 15.18
N HIS A 139 -12.16 1.36 14.47
CA HIS A 139 -13.49 1.74 14.00
C HIS A 139 -14.45 2.00 15.17
N SER A 140 -14.47 1.09 16.15
CA SER A 140 -15.28 1.23 17.36
C SER A 140 -14.92 2.47 18.18
N ALA A 141 -13.63 2.84 18.19
CA ALA A 141 -13.12 4.06 18.80
C ALA A 141 -13.46 5.36 18.02
N GLY A 142 -14.11 5.27 16.85
CA GLY A 142 -14.58 6.42 16.09
C GLY A 142 -13.71 6.81 14.89
N VAL A 143 -12.59 6.11 14.64
CA VAL A 143 -11.80 6.28 13.40
C VAL A 143 -12.51 5.52 12.28
N LYS A 144 -13.48 6.17 11.63
CA LYS A 144 -14.37 5.54 10.64
C LYS A 144 -13.97 5.84 9.20
N TYR A 145 -14.46 5.00 8.28
CA TYR A 145 -14.44 5.23 6.85
C TYR A 145 -15.87 5.01 6.30
N PRO A 146 -16.37 5.85 5.36
CA PRO A 146 -15.75 7.06 4.81
C PRO A 146 -15.38 8.12 5.87
N ILE A 147 -14.38 8.96 5.58
CA ILE A 147 -13.91 9.98 6.53
C ILE A 147 -15.00 11.04 6.70
N PRO A 148 -15.51 11.28 7.92
CA PRO A 148 -16.55 12.28 8.13
C PRO A 148 -15.95 13.68 7.97
N PHE A 149 -16.57 14.50 7.12
CA PHE A 149 -16.26 15.93 7.08
C PHE A 149 -16.89 16.61 8.29
N TYR A 150 -16.10 17.39 9.04
CA TYR A 150 -16.59 18.06 10.25
C TYR A 150 -17.87 18.87 10.00
N GLY A 151 -17.98 19.53 8.84
CA GLY A 151 -19.15 20.31 8.46
C GLY A 151 -20.47 19.53 8.44
N THR A 152 -20.45 18.20 8.25
CA THR A 152 -21.67 17.37 8.31
C THR A 152 -22.25 17.22 9.73
N ARG A 153 -21.48 17.61 10.75
CA ARG A 153 -21.90 17.60 12.16
C ARG A 153 -22.08 19.01 12.72
N ALA A 154 -21.72 20.03 11.96
CA ALA A 154 -21.93 21.41 12.36
C ALA A 154 -23.38 21.81 12.08
N GLU A 155 -23.98 22.60 12.97
CA GLU A 155 -25.22 23.27 12.63
C GLU A 155 -24.96 24.23 11.45
N PRO A 156 -25.70 24.10 10.34
CA PRO A 156 -25.56 25.03 9.23
C PRO A 156 -25.96 26.44 9.68
N ALA A 157 -25.06 27.40 9.47
CA ALA A 157 -25.37 28.81 9.65
C ALA A 157 -26.28 29.28 8.50
N PHE A 158 -27.59 29.09 8.66
CA PHE A 158 -28.57 29.53 7.67
C PHE A 158 -28.68 31.06 7.65
N PRO A 159 -28.74 31.69 6.45
CA PRO A 159 -29.17 33.08 6.33
C PRO A 159 -30.56 33.28 6.97
N GLU A 160 -30.83 34.48 7.52
CA GLU A 160 -32.06 34.77 8.27
C GLU A 160 -33.36 34.41 7.52
N HIS A 161 -33.42 34.60 6.20
CA HIS A 161 -34.60 34.29 5.39
C HIS A 161 -34.87 32.78 5.20
N TYR A 162 -33.98 31.89 5.63
CA TYR A 162 -34.19 30.44 5.67
C TYR A 162 -34.61 29.93 7.05
N LYS A 163 -34.57 30.76 8.10
CA LYS A 163 -35.05 30.41 9.44
C LYS A 163 -36.58 30.59 9.46
N VAL A 164 -37.31 29.58 9.01
CA VAL A 164 -38.78 29.54 9.13
C VAL A 164 -39.13 29.31 10.61
N PRO A 165 -40.14 30.02 11.17
CA PRO A 165 -40.53 29.86 12.58
C PRO A 165 -40.93 28.44 12.96
#